data_AF-A0A8J4D8N2-F1
#
_entry.id   AF-A0A8J4D8N2-F1
#
_cell.length_a   1.000
_cell.length_b   1.000
_cell.length_c   1.000
_cell.angle_alpha   90.00
_cell.angle_beta   90.00
_cell.angle_gamma   90.00
#
_symmetry.space_group_name_H-M   'P 1'
#
loop_
_entity.id
_entity.type
_entity.pdbx_description
1 polymer ?
#
loop_
_entity_poly.entity_id
_entity_poly.type
_entity_poly.pdbx_seq_one_letter_code
_entity_poly.pdbx_strand_id
1 'polypeptide(L)'
;MVGIRFSCPLKRYEKFGYSLYLLLPTDNQSLEITKLTDDIRQAEARLAALFEPGRPMPRAGMVAAMRQEVSELKANLAAIMSGSSSEVMVDAQPESDDELAERARQAFLEIERLVGPKSGGLYAQDDAAGIAVLEAENERLRLEATALLLRQQQLEELVERHNLGRQ
;
A
#
# COMPACT_ATOMS: atom_id res chain seq x y z
N MET A 1 -4.79 -42.51 39.25
CA MET A 1 -4.98 -41.49 38.20
C MET A 1 -3.65 -41.21 37.56
N VAL A 2 -3.66 -41.16 36.24
CA VAL A 2 -2.51 -41.33 35.33
C VAL A 2 -1.65 -40.07 35.30
N GLY A 3 -0.34 -40.25 35.48
CA GLY A 3 0.67 -39.22 35.27
C GLY A 3 0.94 -39.03 33.77
N ILE A 4 1.03 -37.77 33.34
CA ILE A 4 1.45 -37.41 31.99
C ILE A 4 2.76 -36.65 32.11
N ARG A 5 3.83 -37.31 31.67
CA ARG A 5 5.16 -36.74 31.42
C ARG A 5 5.11 -35.99 30.09
N PHE A 6 5.28 -34.67 30.12
CA PHE A 6 5.64 -33.94 28.91
C PHE A 6 7.15 -34.04 28.71
N SER A 7 7.53 -34.93 27.81
CA SER A 7 8.85 -35.00 27.21
C SER A 7 8.84 -34.08 25.99
N CYS A 8 9.57 -32.96 26.06
CA CYS A 8 9.97 -32.23 24.87
C CYS A 8 11.47 -31.90 24.98
N PRO A 9 12.30 -32.31 24.00
CA PRO A 9 13.74 -32.16 24.06
C PRO A 9 14.15 -30.71 23.78
N LEU A 10 14.81 -30.07 24.76
CA LEU A 10 15.65 -28.90 24.53
C LEU A 10 16.82 -29.30 23.60
N LYS A 11 16.67 -29.06 22.31
CA LYS A 11 17.81 -28.98 21.41
C LYS A 11 18.50 -27.64 21.64
N ARG A 12 19.67 -27.72 22.29
CA ARG A 12 20.71 -26.70 22.26
C ARG A 12 20.98 -26.28 20.82
N TYR A 13 20.71 -25.03 20.50
CA TYR A 13 21.39 -24.31 19.42
C TYR A 13 22.35 -23.33 20.10
N GLU A 14 23.55 -23.83 20.41
CA GLU A 14 24.75 -22.99 20.41
C GLU A 14 25.18 -22.80 18.95
N LYS A 15 25.76 -21.63 18.66
CA LYS A 15 26.22 -21.15 17.35
C LYS A 15 25.13 -20.44 16.55
N PHE A 16 24.91 -19.17 16.84
CA PHE A 16 25.25 -18.08 15.92
C PHE A 16 25.29 -16.79 16.75
N GLY A 17 26.47 -16.18 16.83
CA GLY A 17 26.69 -14.89 17.45
C GLY A 17 26.11 -13.78 16.58
N TYR A 18 24.79 -13.64 16.59
CA TYR A 18 24.15 -12.37 16.25
C TYR A 18 23.62 -11.80 17.53
N SER A 19 24.44 -10.91 18.11
CA SER A 19 23.95 -9.91 19.03
C SER A 19 22.96 -9.04 18.24
N LEU A 20 21.70 -9.45 18.26
CA LEU A 20 20.59 -8.68 17.75
C LEU A 20 20.33 -7.58 18.80
N TYR A 21 21.22 -6.60 18.86
CA TYR A 21 20.84 -5.29 19.37
C TYR A 21 19.86 -4.74 18.34
N LEU A 22 18.58 -5.08 18.53
CA LEU A 22 17.50 -4.21 18.10
C LEU A 22 17.84 -2.83 18.66
N LEU A 23 18.29 -1.92 17.80
CA LEU A 23 18.30 -0.50 18.09
C LEU A 23 16.85 -0.15 18.45
N LEU A 24 16.55 -0.17 19.73
CA LEU A 24 15.36 0.47 20.26
C LEU A 24 15.45 1.93 19.83
N PRO A 25 14.43 2.49 19.15
CA PRO A 25 14.40 3.91 18.89
C PRO A 25 14.54 4.61 20.24
N THR A 26 15.52 5.51 20.33
CA THR A 26 15.69 6.34 21.53
C THR A 26 14.38 7.07 21.80
N ASP A 27 13.99 7.26 23.06
CA ASP A 27 12.67 7.80 23.43
C ASP A 27 12.31 9.11 22.69
N ASN A 28 13.31 9.89 22.31
CA ASN A 28 13.16 11.09 21.48
C ASN A 28 12.75 10.81 20.02
N GLN A 29 13.32 9.79 19.37
CA GLN A 29 12.96 9.41 18.00
C GLN A 29 11.53 8.88 17.92
N SER A 30 11.08 8.12 18.93
CA SER A 30 9.69 7.67 18.98
C SER A 30 8.69 8.82 19.11
N LEU A 31 9.05 9.89 19.85
CA LEU A 31 8.22 11.10 19.97
C LEU A 31 8.18 11.91 18.66
N GLU A 32 9.30 12.01 17.95
CA GLU A 32 9.35 12.68 16.65
C GLU A 32 8.58 11.90 15.57
N ILE A 33 8.72 10.57 15.55
CA ILE A 33 7.97 9.68 14.64
C ILE A 33 6.47 9.80 14.87
N THR A 34 6.00 9.78 16.12
CA THR A 34 4.57 9.91 16.44
C THR A 34 4.04 11.28 16.03
N LYS A 35 4.76 12.36 16.34
CA LYS A 35 4.37 13.70 15.92
C LYS A 35 4.29 13.86 14.39
N LEU A 36 5.31 13.39 13.66
CA LEU A 36 5.31 13.43 12.19
C LEU A 36 4.19 12.57 11.58
N THR A 37 3.87 11.43 12.20
CA THR A 37 2.77 10.58 11.76
C THR A 37 1.42 11.28 11.95
N ASP A 38 1.23 11.97 13.06
CA ASP A 38 0.02 12.76 13.32
C ASP A 38 -0.09 13.96 12.35
N ASP A 39 1.02 14.65 12.08
CA ASP A 39 1.09 15.75 11.12
C ASP A 39 0.76 15.29 9.69
N ILE A 40 1.26 14.12 9.26
CA ILE A 40 0.93 13.50 7.97
C ILE A 40 -0.57 13.19 7.91
N ARG A 41 -1.10 12.55 8.95
CA ARG A 41 -2.53 12.19 9.00
C ARG A 41 -3.42 13.43 8.93
N GLN A 42 -3.03 14.52 9.60
CA GLN A 42 -3.78 15.77 9.55
C GLN A 42 -3.66 16.46 8.18
N ALA A 43 -2.49 16.43 7.53
CA ALA A 43 -2.30 16.96 6.18
C ALA A 43 -3.11 16.18 5.14
N GLU A 44 -3.16 14.85 5.24
CA GLU A 44 -3.98 13.99 4.37
C GLU A 44 -5.48 14.21 4.58
N ALA A 45 -5.93 14.38 5.83
CA ALA A 45 -7.31 14.71 6.13
C ALA A 45 -7.72 16.07 5.53
N ARG A 46 -6.83 17.07 5.60
CA ARG A 46 -7.04 18.39 4.96
C ARG A 46 -7.10 18.27 3.44
N LEU A 47 -6.24 17.45 2.83
CA LEU A 47 -6.26 17.18 1.38
C LEU A 47 -7.58 16.49 0.98
N ALA A 48 -8.01 15.48 1.74
CA ALA A 48 -9.24 14.74 1.48
C ALA A 48 -10.50 15.62 1.61
N ALA A 49 -10.51 16.53 2.58
CA ALA A 49 -11.63 17.47 2.79
C ALA A 49 -11.89 18.39 1.58
N LEU A 50 -10.86 18.65 0.75
CA LEU A 50 -11.03 19.41 -0.49
C LEU A 50 -11.85 18.67 -1.57
N PHE A 51 -12.00 17.35 -1.44
CA PHE A 51 -12.73 16.50 -2.38
C PHE A 51 -14.06 16.00 -1.81
N GLU A 52 -14.57 16.61 -0.73
CA GLU A 52 -15.88 16.29 -0.19
C GLU A 52 -17.01 16.50 -1.22
N PRO A 53 -17.98 15.56 -1.31
CA PRO A 53 -19.13 15.72 -2.20
C PRO A 53 -19.90 17.00 -1.90
N GLY A 54 -20.17 17.81 -2.93
CA GLY A 54 -20.92 19.05 -2.81
C GLY A 54 -20.07 20.33 -2.67
N ARG A 55 -18.73 20.22 -2.65
CA ARG A 55 -17.83 21.37 -2.76
C ARG A 55 -17.38 21.61 -4.20
N PRO A 56 -17.11 22.87 -4.60
CA PRO A 56 -16.51 23.16 -5.89
C PRO A 56 -15.11 22.55 -5.98
N MET A 57 -14.76 22.04 -7.17
CA MET A 57 -13.47 21.38 -7.39
C MET A 57 -12.30 22.33 -7.10
N PRO A 58 -11.32 21.92 -6.26
CA PRO A 58 -10.20 22.77 -5.89
C PRO A 58 -9.26 23.02 -7.07
N ARG A 59 -8.53 24.15 -7.05
CA ARG A 59 -7.54 24.49 -8.09
C ARG A 59 -6.39 23.48 -8.08
N ALA A 60 -5.97 23.03 -9.27
CA ALA A 60 -4.90 22.04 -9.42
C ALA A 60 -3.60 22.44 -8.71
N GLY A 61 -3.20 23.71 -8.76
CA GLY A 61 -1.99 24.20 -8.07
C GLY A 61 -2.07 24.11 -6.53
N MET A 62 -3.26 24.27 -5.94
CA MET A 62 -3.46 24.11 -4.50
C MET A 62 -3.34 22.64 -4.08
N VAL A 63 -3.94 21.73 -4.87
CA VAL A 63 -3.84 20.29 -4.64
C VAL A 63 -2.40 19.82 -4.80
N ALA A 64 -1.66 20.32 -5.80
CA ALA A 64 -0.26 19.99 -6.02
C ALA A 64 0.62 20.43 -4.84
N ALA A 65 0.45 21.65 -4.34
CA ALA A 65 1.18 22.15 -3.18
C ALA A 65 0.91 21.31 -1.92
N MET A 66 -0.35 20.95 -1.66
CA MET A 66 -0.69 20.12 -0.49
C MET A 66 -0.19 18.68 -0.63
N ARG A 67 -0.17 18.12 -1.85
CA ARG A 67 0.45 16.81 -2.08
C ARG A 67 1.96 16.84 -1.88
N GLN A 68 2.61 17.93 -2.27
CA GLN A 68 4.03 18.14 -2.03
C GLN A 68 4.33 18.24 -0.53
N GLU A 69 3.54 19.00 0.25
CA GLU A 69 3.67 19.07 1.72
C GLU A 69 3.55 17.68 2.37
N VAL A 70 2.56 16.87 1.96
CA VAL A 70 2.41 15.48 2.44
C VAL A 70 3.62 14.62 2.07
N SER A 71 4.16 14.79 0.86
CA SER A 71 5.33 14.03 0.40
C SER A 71 6.59 14.40 1.18
N GLU A 72 6.80 15.68 1.48
CA GLU A 72 7.94 16.16 2.27
C GLU A 72 7.88 15.64 3.71
N LEU A 73 6.69 15.64 4.34
CA LEU A 73 6.50 15.07 5.67
C LEU A 73 6.76 13.56 5.70
N LYS A 74 6.32 12.82 4.68
CA LYS A 74 6.62 11.39 4.53
C LYS A 74 8.09 11.11 4.30
N ALA A 75 8.78 11.95 3.52
CA ALA A 75 10.22 11.84 3.31
C ALA A 75 10.99 12.08 4.62
N ASN A 76 10.59 13.06 5.42
CA ASN A 76 11.18 13.32 6.74
C ASN A 76 10.95 12.16 7.71
N LEU A 77 9.74 11.58 7.73
CA LEU A 77 9.45 10.38 8.52
C LEU A 77 10.34 9.20 8.08
N ALA A 78 10.47 8.98 6.77
CA ALA A 78 11.31 7.93 6.22
C ALA A 78 12.78 8.11 6.62
N ALA A 79 13.31 9.34 6.56
CA ALA A 79 14.69 9.67 6.93
C ALA A 79 14.99 9.39 8.42
N ILE A 80 14.05 9.71 9.31
CA ILE A 80 14.18 9.41 10.75
C ILE A 80 14.11 7.90 10.99
N MET A 81 13.23 7.19 10.29
CA MET A 81 13.09 5.73 10.41
C MET A 81 14.28 4.96 9.83
N SER A 82 14.94 5.47 8.79
CA SER A 82 16.13 4.84 8.21
C SER A 82 17.42 5.14 8.98
N GLY A 83 17.38 5.97 10.03
CA GLY A 83 18.56 6.36 10.80
C GLY A 83 19.61 7.12 9.99
N SER A 84 19.26 7.56 8.77
CA SER A 84 20.12 8.31 7.88
C SER A 84 19.89 9.79 8.16
N SER A 85 20.84 10.41 8.87
CA SER A 85 20.97 11.87 8.87
C SER A 85 20.86 12.37 7.44
N SER A 86 19.92 13.29 7.23
CA SER A 86 19.63 13.92 5.94
C SER A 86 20.86 14.65 5.42
N GLU A 87 21.64 13.96 4.59
CA GLU A 87 22.52 14.56 3.59
C GLU A 87 22.13 13.98 2.24
N VAL A 88 20.95 14.36 1.78
CA VAL A 88 20.75 14.59 0.35
C VAL A 88 20.53 16.08 0.21
N MET A 89 21.58 16.85 0.53
CA MET A 89 21.72 18.15 -0.09
C MET A 89 21.84 17.87 -1.58
N VAL A 90 20.78 18.21 -2.31
CA VAL A 90 20.85 18.36 -3.76
C VAL A 90 21.85 19.49 -3.98
N ASP A 91 23.10 19.12 -4.21
CA ASP A 91 24.20 20.00 -4.59
C ASP A 91 23.88 20.54 -5.98
N ALA A 92 23.06 21.57 -6.02
CA ALA A 92 22.75 22.33 -7.22
C ALA A 92 23.92 23.29 -7.48
N GLN A 93 25.02 22.74 -8.01
CA GLN A 93 25.95 23.54 -8.80
C GLN A 93 25.13 24.26 -9.89
N PRO A 94 25.37 25.56 -10.15
CA PRO A 94 24.78 26.22 -11.30
C PRO A 94 25.50 25.71 -12.55
N GLU A 95 25.09 24.53 -13.04
CA GLU A 95 25.41 24.12 -14.39
C GLU A 95 24.87 25.19 -15.33
N SER A 96 25.73 25.64 -16.25
CA SER A 96 25.33 26.66 -17.21
C SER A 96 24.10 26.18 -17.99
N ASP A 97 23.18 27.09 -18.34
CA ASP A 97 21.92 26.74 -19.02
C ASP A 97 22.13 25.87 -20.28
N ASP A 98 23.31 25.98 -20.91
CA ASP A 98 23.73 25.16 -22.04
C ASP A 98 23.98 23.69 -21.66
N GLU A 99 24.64 23.43 -20.54
CA GLU A 99 24.87 22.07 -20.02
C GLU A 99 23.56 21.43 -19.53
N LEU A 100 22.68 22.23 -18.92
CA LEU A 100 21.33 21.80 -18.56
C LEU A 100 20.51 21.44 -19.79
N ALA A 101 20.61 22.24 -20.86
CA ALA A 101 19.93 21.98 -22.12
C ALA A 101 20.48 20.73 -22.82
N GLU A 102 21.79 20.52 -22.82
CA GLU A 102 22.44 19.33 -23.38
C GLU A 102 22.03 18.07 -22.59
N ARG A 103 22.06 18.14 -21.25
CA ARG A 103 21.63 17.04 -20.36
C ARG A 103 20.12 16.79 -20.48
N ALA A 104 19.30 17.82 -20.65
CA ALA A 104 17.87 17.67 -20.91
C ALA A 104 17.61 17.02 -22.26
N ARG A 105 18.35 17.38 -23.32
CA ARG A 105 18.25 16.73 -24.63
C ARG A 105 18.67 15.26 -24.57
N GLN A 106 19.76 14.96 -23.86
CA GLN A 106 20.22 13.59 -23.66
C GLN A 106 19.21 12.77 -22.84
N ALA A 107 18.65 13.35 -21.77
CA ALA A 107 17.60 12.73 -20.98
C ALA A 107 16.32 12.51 -21.81
N PHE A 108 15.94 13.46 -22.68
CA PHE A 108 14.77 13.30 -23.55
C PHE A 108 14.97 12.18 -24.57
N LEU A 109 16.16 12.06 -25.16
CA LEU A 109 16.50 10.99 -26.09
C LEU A 109 16.57 9.63 -25.38
N GLU A 110 17.05 9.59 -24.14
CA GLU A 110 17.08 8.36 -23.35
C GLU A 110 15.68 7.93 -22.90
N ILE A 111 14.83 8.89 -22.51
CA ILE A 111 13.40 8.68 -22.27
C ILE A 111 12.73 8.20 -23.54
N GLU A 112 12.96 8.83 -24.69
CA GLU A 112 12.38 8.40 -25.97
C GLU A 112 12.86 7.00 -26.38
N ARG A 113 14.09 6.61 -26.04
CA ARG A 113 14.58 5.24 -26.24
C ARG A 113 13.95 4.22 -25.30
N LEU A 114 13.57 4.65 -24.09
CA LEU A 114 12.82 3.82 -23.13
C LEU A 114 11.31 3.82 -23.37
N VAL A 115 10.76 4.87 -24.02
CA VAL A 115 9.33 5.18 -24.13
C VAL A 115 8.82 5.11 -25.58
N GLY A 116 9.69 4.97 -26.57
CA GLY A 116 9.29 4.78 -27.96
C GLY A 116 8.36 3.57 -28.14
N PRO A 117 7.52 3.62 -29.18
CA PRO A 117 6.15 4.10 -29.07
C PRO A 117 5.33 3.25 -28.08
N LYS A 118 5.28 3.65 -26.81
CA LYS A 118 4.30 3.15 -25.81
C LYS A 118 3.39 4.25 -25.30
N SER A 119 3.05 5.23 -26.13
CA SER A 119 2.10 6.30 -25.75
C SER A 119 0.63 5.84 -25.67
N GLY A 120 0.36 4.63 -25.20
CA GLY A 120 -1.01 4.12 -25.03
C GLY A 120 -1.20 2.71 -24.48
N GLY A 121 -0.26 2.13 -23.71
CA GLY A 121 -0.32 0.68 -23.42
C GLY A 121 0.10 0.14 -22.05
N LEU A 122 0.66 0.96 -21.13
CA LEU A 122 1.13 0.42 -19.84
C LEU A 122 0.04 0.36 -18.77
N TYR A 123 -0.83 1.37 -18.64
CA TYR A 123 -1.98 1.31 -17.72
C TYR A 123 -3.08 0.37 -18.24
N ALA A 124 -3.28 0.28 -19.55
CA ALA A 124 -4.29 -0.61 -20.14
C ALA A 124 -3.97 -2.11 -19.95
N GLN A 125 -2.68 -2.49 -19.84
CA GLN A 125 -2.30 -3.89 -19.60
C GLN A 125 -2.49 -4.31 -18.14
N ASP A 126 -2.12 -3.45 -17.18
CA ASP A 126 -2.36 -3.71 -15.75
C ASP A 126 -3.86 -3.65 -15.42
N ASP A 127 -4.61 -2.74 -16.03
CA ASP A 127 -6.06 -2.67 -15.90
C ASP A 127 -6.72 -3.91 -16.52
N ALA A 128 -6.28 -4.38 -17.69
CA ALA A 128 -6.84 -5.59 -18.31
C ALA A 128 -6.60 -6.86 -17.48
N ALA A 129 -5.41 -6.99 -16.88
CA ALA A 129 -5.12 -8.10 -15.97
C ALA A 129 -5.93 -8.00 -14.67
N GLY A 130 -6.05 -6.80 -14.10
CA GLY A 130 -6.90 -6.55 -12.94
C GLY A 130 -8.38 -6.83 -13.20
N ILE A 131 -8.90 -6.40 -14.36
CA ILE A 131 -10.25 -6.66 -14.82
C ILE A 131 -10.48 -8.17 -14.99
N ALA A 132 -9.55 -8.90 -15.62
CA ALA A 132 -9.68 -10.34 -15.80
C ALA A 132 -9.74 -11.11 -14.46
N VAL A 133 -8.95 -10.69 -13.46
CA VAL A 133 -9.01 -11.25 -12.10
C VAL A 133 -10.36 -10.97 -11.44
N LEU A 134 -10.84 -9.73 -11.54
CA LEU A 134 -12.13 -9.33 -10.97
C LEU A 134 -13.31 -10.05 -11.65
N GLU A 135 -13.26 -10.24 -12.96
CA GLU A 135 -14.28 -10.99 -13.71
C GLU A 135 -14.29 -12.48 -13.31
N ALA A 136 -13.11 -13.10 -13.17
CA ALA A 136 -13.00 -14.47 -12.69
C ALA A 136 -13.52 -14.65 -11.26
N GLU A 137 -13.23 -13.70 -10.37
CA GLU A 137 -13.75 -13.70 -9.01
C GLU A 137 -15.26 -13.45 -8.98
N ASN A 138 -15.78 -12.55 -9.82
CA ASN A 138 -17.22 -12.30 -9.94
C ASN A 138 -17.97 -13.57 -10.36
N GLU A 139 -17.44 -14.29 -11.35
CA GLU A 139 -18.02 -15.54 -11.82
C GLU A 139 -17.96 -16.63 -10.74
N ARG A 140 -16.85 -16.74 -10.02
CA ARG A 140 -16.73 -17.64 -8.85
C ARG A 140 -17.80 -17.34 -7.80
N LEU A 141 -18.01 -16.07 -7.47
CA LEU A 141 -19.00 -15.65 -6.47
C LEU A 141 -20.44 -15.93 -6.94
N ARG A 142 -20.74 -15.78 -8.25
CA ARG A 142 -22.05 -16.14 -8.81
C ARG A 142 -22.32 -17.64 -8.71
N LEU A 143 -21.33 -18.47 -9.03
CA LEU A 143 -21.44 -19.92 -8.88
C LEU A 143 -21.62 -20.32 -7.41
N GLU A 144 -20.90 -19.69 -6.49
CA GLU A 144 -21.04 -19.93 -5.05
C GLU A 144 -22.43 -19.53 -4.55
N ALA A 145 -22.93 -18.37 -4.96
CA ALA A 145 -24.26 -17.89 -4.59
C ALA A 145 -25.38 -18.81 -5.11
N THR A 146 -25.29 -19.27 -6.36
CA THR A 146 -26.28 -20.21 -6.93
C THR A 146 -26.26 -21.57 -6.23
N ALA A 147 -25.07 -22.08 -5.88
CA ALA A 147 -24.95 -23.32 -5.11
C ALA A 147 -25.56 -23.20 -3.70
N LEU A 148 -25.35 -22.07 -3.02
CA LEU A 148 -25.96 -21.79 -1.72
C LEU A 148 -27.47 -21.67 -1.80
N LEU A 149 -28.01 -21.00 -2.81
CA LEU A 149 -29.45 -20.88 -3.04
C LEU A 149 -30.10 -22.24 -3.31
N LEU A 150 -29.49 -23.09 -4.14
CA LEU A 150 -29.98 -24.45 -4.39
C LEU A 150 -29.98 -25.30 -3.12
N ARG A 151 -28.91 -25.21 -2.33
CA ARG A 151 -28.83 -25.91 -1.04
C ARG A 151 -29.90 -25.41 -0.07
N GLN A 152 -30.16 -24.11 -0.03
CA GLN A 152 -31.21 -23.53 0.80
C GLN A 152 -32.58 -24.04 0.37
N GLN A 153 -32.89 -24.04 -0.92
CA GLN A 153 -34.13 -24.59 -1.45
C GLN A 153 -34.33 -26.07 -1.06
N GLN A 154 -33.28 -26.89 -1.18
CA GLN A 154 -33.35 -28.30 -0.76
C GLN A 154 -33.63 -28.46 0.74
N LEU A 155 -33.06 -27.60 1.58
CA LEU A 155 -33.32 -27.61 3.01
C LEU A 155 -34.75 -27.18 3.33
N GLU A 156 -35.25 -26.16 2.65
CA GLU A 156 -36.64 -25.71 2.77
C GLU A 156 -37.62 -26.83 2.37
N GLU A 157 -37.39 -27.51 1.25
CA GLU A 157 -38.18 -28.66 0.81
C GLU A 157 -38.16 -29.83 1.83
N LEU A 158 -37.01 -30.12 2.43
CA LEU A 158 -36.90 -31.15 3.47
C LEU A 158 -37.66 -30.76 4.75
N VAL A 159 -37.59 -29.50 5.15
CA VAL A 159 -38.33 -28.97 6.30
C VAL A 159 -39.83 -29.02 6.04
N GLU A 160 -40.29 -28.63 4.85
CA GLU A 160 -41.70 -28.73 4.44
C GLU A 160 -42.19 -30.18 4.49
N ARG A 161 -41.45 -31.13 3.90
CA ARG A 161 -41.80 -32.56 3.94
C ARG A 161 -41.84 -33.10 5.37
N HIS A 162 -40.89 -32.71 6.22
CA HIS A 162 -40.87 -33.12 7.62
C HIS A 162 -42.05 -32.55 8.40
N ASN A 163 -42.48 -31.32 8.10
CA ASN A 163 -43.62 -30.69 8.77
C ASN A 163 -44.94 -31.32 8.32
N LEU A 164 -45.07 -31.66 7.04
CA LEU A 164 -46.23 -32.37 6.49
C LEU A 164 -46.36 -33.80 7.05
N GLY A 165 -45.26 -34.49 7.31
CA GLY A 165 -45.27 -35.84 7.91
C GLY A 165 -45.53 -35.88 9.42
N ARG A 166 -45.55 -34.72 10.10
CA ARG A 166 -45.84 -34.61 11.55
C ARG A 166 -47.30 -34.26 11.86
N GLN A 167 -48.13 -33.98 10.86
CA GLN A 167 -49.58 -33.81 10.99
C GLN A 167 -50.29 -35.13 10.70
#